data_AF-A0A0Q8RE70-F1
#
_entry.id   AF-A0A0Q8RE70-F1
#
_cell.length_a   1.000
_cell.length_b   1.000
_cell.length_c   1.000
_cell.angle_alpha   90.00
_cell.angle_beta   90.00
_cell.angle_gamma   90.00
#
_symmetry.space_group_name_H-M   'P 1'
#
loop_
_entity.id
_entity.type
_entity.pdbx_description
1 polymer ?
#
loop_
_entity_poly.entity_id
_entity_poly.type
_entity_poly.pdbx_seq_one_letter_code
_entity_poly.pdbx_strand_id
1 'polypeptide(L)'
;MHQPWSTPRAILTGGALGGLLDILFAISFAGYNGLPPERLLQVVASGALGKAAFSGGAAAAVFGLACHFALSFVWMALFFFAARRIPALARKPLLAAVGYGLLVFFTMRLVVLPLSAFPRPVTFNAFSWGMDILSHIFLFSLPIVWATRKVLRAS
;
A
#
# COMPACT_ATOMS: atom_id res chain seq x y z
N MET A 1 -25.13 7.44 -18.91
CA MET A 1 -23.81 7.75 -19.49
C MET A 1 -22.85 8.10 -18.34
N HIS A 2 -21.98 7.19 -17.90
CA HIS A 2 -20.97 7.53 -16.90
C HIS A 2 -19.73 8.08 -17.62
N GLN A 3 -19.39 9.35 -17.37
CA GLN A 3 -18.17 9.94 -17.90
C GLN A 3 -16.93 9.17 -17.41
N PRO A 4 -15.94 8.88 -18.29
CA PRO A 4 -14.63 8.38 -17.89
C PRO A 4 -14.06 9.19 -16.72
N TRP A 5 -13.40 8.53 -15.77
CA TRP A 5 -12.57 9.27 -14.83
C TRP A 5 -11.33 9.82 -15.54
N SER A 6 -10.87 11.01 -15.12
CA SER A 6 -9.56 11.52 -15.54
C SER A 6 -8.43 10.73 -14.86
N THR A 7 -7.25 10.69 -15.48
CA THR A 7 -6.06 10.02 -14.92
C THR A 7 -5.71 10.53 -13.51
N PRO A 8 -5.64 11.86 -13.26
CA PRO A 8 -5.33 12.37 -11.91
C PRO A 8 -6.37 11.93 -10.88
N ARG A 9 -7.66 11.96 -11.23
CA ARG A 9 -8.74 11.51 -10.34
C ARG A 9 -8.56 10.04 -9.96
N ALA A 10 -8.22 9.17 -10.92
CA ALA A 10 -8.00 7.76 -10.63
C ALA A 10 -6.80 7.54 -9.71
N ILE A 11 -5.66 8.21 -9.96
CA ILE A 11 -4.47 8.08 -9.11
C ILE A 11 -4.76 8.57 -7.69
N LEU A 12 -5.37 9.74 -7.55
CA LEU A 12 -5.67 10.30 -6.23
C LEU A 12 -6.69 9.44 -5.48
N THR A 13 -7.79 9.04 -6.12
CA THR A 13 -8.82 8.23 -5.44
C THR A 13 -8.35 6.80 -5.16
N GLY A 14 -7.68 6.14 -6.11
CA GLY A 14 -7.20 4.77 -5.95
C GLY A 14 -6.09 4.66 -4.92
N GLY A 15 -5.11 5.56 -4.97
CA GLY A 15 -4.02 5.60 -4.00
C GLY A 15 -4.47 6.03 -2.59
N ALA A 16 -5.41 6.99 -2.48
CA ALA A 16 -5.97 7.37 -1.19
C ALA A 16 -6.80 6.25 -0.57
N LEU A 17 -7.69 5.61 -1.34
CA LEU A 17 -8.52 4.51 -0.82
C LEU A 17 -7.69 3.27 -0.47
N GLY A 18 -6.77 2.86 -1.35
CA GLY A 18 -5.88 1.73 -1.10
C GLY A 18 -4.99 1.98 0.12
N GLY A 19 -4.35 3.15 0.18
CA GLY A 19 -3.50 3.53 1.29
C GLY A 19 -4.26 3.65 2.62
N LEU A 20 -5.47 4.19 2.59
CA LEU A 20 -6.33 4.33 3.77
C LEU A 20 -6.77 2.97 4.31
N LEU A 21 -7.29 2.08 3.46
CA LEU A 21 -7.75 0.77 3.90
C LEU A 21 -6.58 -0.08 4.44
N ASP A 22 -5.41 0.01 3.79
CA ASP A 22 -4.21 -0.69 4.21
C ASP A 22 -3.68 -0.17 5.56
N ILE A 23 -3.58 1.14 5.76
CA ILE A 23 -3.10 1.69 7.04
C ILE A 23 -4.09 1.46 8.18
N LEU A 24 -5.40 1.53 7.91
CA LEU A 24 -6.43 1.22 8.92
C LEU A 24 -6.36 -0.24 9.35
N PHE A 25 -6.16 -1.16 8.41
CA PHE A 25 -5.93 -2.55 8.72
C PHE A 25 -4.65 -2.72 9.54
N ALA A 26 -3.54 -2.12 9.11
CA ALA A 26 -2.27 -2.22 9.81
C ALA A 26 -2.37 -1.70 11.25
N ILE A 27 -3.02 -0.54 11.46
CA ILE A 27 -3.29 0.03 12.79
C ILE A 27 -4.15 -0.91 13.63
N SER A 28 -5.22 -1.45 13.06
CA SER A 28 -6.13 -2.34 13.78
C SER A 28 -5.45 -3.66 14.17
N PHE A 29 -4.70 -4.24 13.24
CA PHE A 29 -3.96 -5.48 13.48
C PHE A 29 -2.82 -5.26 14.48
N ALA A 30 -2.09 -4.15 14.38
CA ALA A 30 -1.07 -3.75 15.36
C ALA A 30 -1.68 -3.54 16.76
N GLY A 31 -2.81 -2.85 16.84
CA GLY A 31 -3.56 -2.63 18.08
C GLY A 31 -4.04 -3.92 18.72
N TYR A 32 -4.53 -4.87 17.92
CA TYR A 32 -4.87 -6.23 18.38
C TYR A 32 -3.66 -6.96 18.99
N ASN A 33 -2.46 -6.69 18.48
CA ASN A 33 -1.19 -7.23 19.02
C ASN A 33 -0.56 -6.33 20.11
N GLY A 34 -1.30 -5.35 20.66
CA GLY A 34 -0.86 -4.48 21.75
C GLY A 34 0.08 -3.33 21.34
N LEU A 35 0.24 -3.06 20.03
CA LEU A 35 1.07 -1.97 19.52
C LEU A 35 0.21 -0.72 19.25
N PRO A 36 0.48 0.43 19.88
CA PRO A 36 -0.34 1.63 19.69
C PRO A 36 -0.15 2.22 18.27
N PRO A 37 -1.15 2.93 17.73
CA PRO A 37 -1.11 3.49 16.37
C PRO A 37 0.12 4.37 16.11
N GLU A 38 0.49 5.23 17.06
CA GLU A 38 1.68 6.08 16.95
C GLU A 38 2.94 5.25 16.72
N ARG A 39 3.10 4.15 17.46
CA ARG A 39 4.27 3.29 17.35
C ARG A 39 4.31 2.57 16.02
N LEU A 40 3.16 2.15 15.48
CA LEU A 40 3.09 1.59 14.13
C LEU A 40 3.50 2.62 13.07
N LEU A 41 3.02 3.86 13.17
CA LEU A 41 3.40 4.90 12.22
C LEU A 41 4.89 5.25 12.31
N GLN A 42 5.48 5.22 13.51
CA GLN A 42 6.93 5.31 13.68
C GLN A 42 7.68 4.12 13.06
N VAL A 43 7.11 2.91 13.06
CA VAL A 43 7.67 1.76 12.34
C VAL A 43 7.71 2.04 10.83
N VAL A 44 6.66 2.65 10.27
CA VAL A 44 6.69 3.09 8.85
C VAL A 44 7.77 4.15 8.62
N ALA A 45 7.84 5.17 9.49
CA ALA A 45 8.85 6.22 9.41
C ALA A 45 10.29 5.70 9.53
N SER A 46 10.49 4.57 10.23
CA SER A 46 11.80 3.96 10.38
C SER A 46 12.41 3.46 9.07
N GLY A 47 11.60 3.30 8.01
CA GLY A 47 12.13 3.08 6.66
C GLY A 47 13.04 4.21 6.18
N ALA A 48 12.73 5.48 6.51
CA ALA A 48 13.59 6.60 6.11
C ALA A 48 14.51 7.08 7.24
N LEU A 49 14.03 7.06 8.49
CA LEU A 49 14.74 7.63 9.65
C LEU A 49 15.49 6.59 10.49
N GLY A 50 15.36 5.31 10.17
CA GLY A 50 15.92 4.21 10.96
C GLY A 50 15.46 4.25 12.42
N LYS A 51 16.40 4.00 13.35
CA LYS A 51 16.09 3.97 14.79
C LYS A 51 15.61 5.32 15.34
N ALA A 52 15.98 6.44 14.71
CA ALA A 52 15.59 7.79 15.16
C ALA A 52 14.07 8.03 15.04
N ALA A 53 13.35 7.28 14.20
CA ALA A 53 11.89 7.36 14.12
C ALA A 53 11.21 7.12 15.48
N PHE A 54 11.80 6.27 16.32
CA PHE A 54 11.22 5.84 17.59
C PHE A 54 11.37 6.85 18.73
N SER A 55 12.20 7.89 18.55
CA SER A 55 12.37 9.00 19.49
C SER A 55 11.69 10.29 19.02
N GLY A 56 11.17 10.33 17.78
CA GLY A 56 10.56 11.53 17.20
C GLY A 56 9.09 11.78 17.56
N GLY A 57 8.49 10.92 18.39
CA GLY A 57 7.11 11.08 18.87
C GLY A 57 6.07 11.21 17.75
N ALA A 58 5.11 12.12 17.95
CA ALA A 58 4.04 12.40 16.99
C ALA A 58 4.54 12.92 15.63
N ALA A 59 5.63 13.70 15.60
CA ALA A 59 6.20 14.21 14.35
C ALA A 59 6.70 13.07 13.45
N ALA A 60 7.39 12.08 14.03
CA ALA A 60 7.80 10.89 13.30
C ALA A 60 6.59 10.04 12.85
N ALA A 61 5.53 9.96 13.66
CA ALA A 61 4.30 9.26 13.27
C ALA A 61 3.60 9.93 12.07
N VAL A 62 3.45 11.25 12.07
CA VAL A 62 2.88 12.00 10.93
C VAL A 62 3.73 11.83 9.68
N PHE A 63 5.06 11.89 9.83
CA PHE A 63 5.98 11.62 8.72
C PHE A 63 5.83 10.21 8.17
N GLY A 64 5.72 9.20 9.04
CA GLY A 64 5.46 7.81 8.64
C GLY A 64 4.15 7.66 7.87
N LEU A 65 3.08 8.32 8.32
CA LEU A 65 1.80 8.35 7.61
C LEU A 65 1.92 9.01 6.22
N ALA A 66 2.66 10.11 6.12
CA ALA A 66 2.91 10.78 4.85
C ALA A 66 3.70 9.89 3.89
N CYS A 67 4.76 9.22 4.37
CA CYS A 67 5.51 8.23 3.60
C CYS A 67 4.63 7.07 3.11
N HIS A 68 3.73 6.58 3.97
CA HIS A 68 2.77 5.52 3.62
C HIS A 68 1.91 5.91 2.42
N PHE A 69 1.28 7.09 2.47
CA PHE A 69 0.45 7.57 1.37
C PHE A 69 1.27 7.88 0.12
N ALA A 70 2.49 8.43 0.27
CA ALA A 70 3.38 8.65 -0.87
C ALA A 70 3.70 7.34 -1.61
N LEU A 71 4.05 6.28 -0.87
CA LEU A 71 4.25 4.94 -1.45
C LEU A 71 2.96 4.39 -2.08
N SER A 72 1.82 4.59 -1.43
CA SER A 72 0.51 4.18 -1.98
C SER A 72 0.23 4.83 -3.34
N PHE A 73 0.50 6.14 -3.48
CA PHE A 73 0.34 6.84 -4.76
C PHE A 73 1.32 6.35 -5.82
N VAL A 74 2.57 6.03 -5.43
CA VAL A 74 3.56 5.45 -6.35
C VAL A 74 3.06 4.10 -6.88
N TRP A 75 2.62 3.19 -6.01
CA TRP A 75 2.08 1.91 -6.41
C TRP A 75 0.83 2.07 -7.29
N MET A 76 -0.12 2.92 -6.89
CA MET A 76 -1.28 3.24 -7.74
C MET A 76 -0.88 3.70 -9.15
N ALA A 77 0.09 4.59 -9.26
CA ALA A 77 0.59 5.08 -10.55
C ALA A 77 1.25 3.95 -11.36
N LEU A 78 2.10 3.13 -10.73
CA LEU A 78 2.76 1.99 -11.38
C LEU A 78 1.74 1.01 -11.96
N PHE A 79 0.71 0.63 -11.18
CA PHE A 79 -0.36 -0.24 -11.68
C PHE A 79 -1.12 0.39 -12.84
N PHE A 80 -1.47 1.68 -12.72
CA PHE A 80 -2.21 2.39 -13.77
C PHE A 80 -1.45 2.40 -15.10
N PHE A 81 -0.16 2.76 -15.08
CA PHE A 81 0.65 2.79 -16.30
C PHE A 81 0.91 1.39 -16.86
N ALA A 82 1.09 0.37 -16.01
CA ALA A 82 1.18 -1.02 -16.45
C ALA A 82 -0.12 -1.49 -17.14
N ALA A 83 -1.28 -1.19 -16.53
CA ALA A 83 -2.59 -1.56 -17.08
C ALA A 83 -2.92 -0.86 -18.40
N ARG A 84 -2.36 0.33 -18.65
CA ARG A 84 -2.45 0.99 -19.97
C ARG A 84 -1.69 0.24 -21.07
N ARG A 85 -0.58 -0.42 -20.73
CA ARG A 85 0.25 -1.18 -21.68
C ARG A 85 -0.19 -2.63 -21.80
N ILE A 86 -0.81 -3.18 -20.75
CA ILE A 86 -1.24 -4.57 -20.65
C ILE A 86 -2.75 -4.62 -20.38
N PRO A 87 -3.60 -4.57 -21.43
CA PRO A 87 -5.06 -4.53 -21.28
C PRO A 87 -5.65 -5.70 -20.48
N ALA A 88 -4.96 -6.84 -20.42
CA ALA A 88 -5.35 -8.00 -19.64
C ALA A 88 -5.53 -7.68 -18.14
N LEU A 89 -4.73 -6.75 -17.58
CA LEU A 89 -4.82 -6.32 -16.18
C LEU A 89 -6.16 -5.63 -15.88
N ALA A 90 -6.73 -4.91 -16.83
CA ALA A 90 -8.03 -4.26 -16.69
C ALA A 90 -9.22 -5.20 -16.96
N ARG A 91 -9.01 -6.23 -17.80
CA ARG A 91 -10.03 -7.22 -18.18
C ARG A 91 -10.31 -8.23 -17.07
N LYS A 92 -9.29 -8.67 -16.33
CA LYS A 92 -9.39 -9.67 -15.26
C LYS A 92 -9.06 -9.05 -13.88
N PRO A 93 -9.96 -8.23 -13.31
CA PRO A 93 -9.66 -7.39 -12.14
C PRO A 93 -9.24 -8.18 -10.90
N LEU A 94 -9.89 -9.31 -10.62
CA LEU A 94 -9.60 -10.10 -9.42
C LEU A 94 -8.20 -10.74 -9.51
N LEU A 95 -7.86 -11.32 -10.67
CA LEU A 95 -6.53 -11.87 -10.90
C LEU A 95 -5.46 -10.78 -10.89
N ALA A 96 -5.76 -9.60 -11.45
CA ALA A 96 -4.85 -8.46 -11.42
C ALA A 96 -4.63 -7.97 -9.97
N ALA A 97 -5.67 -7.92 -9.15
CA ALA A 97 -5.56 -7.55 -7.73
C ALA A 97 -4.73 -8.59 -6.95
N VAL A 98 -5.02 -9.88 -7.10
CA VAL A 98 -4.23 -10.94 -6.45
C VAL A 98 -2.76 -10.85 -6.86
N GLY A 99 -2.47 -10.82 -8.17
CA GLY A 99 -1.09 -10.76 -8.65
C GLY A 99 -0.37 -9.48 -8.23
N TYR A 100 -1.06 -8.34 -8.26
CA TYR A 100 -0.48 -7.06 -7.90
C TYR A 100 -0.29 -6.91 -6.39
N GLY A 101 -1.25 -7.36 -5.57
CA GLY A 101 -1.12 -7.37 -4.12
C GLY A 101 0.06 -8.22 -3.66
N LEU A 102 0.24 -9.42 -4.24
CA LEU A 102 1.42 -10.25 -3.98
C LEU A 102 2.71 -9.56 -4.41
N LEU A 103 2.74 -8.95 -5.61
CA LEU A 103 3.90 -8.21 -6.10
C LEU A 103 4.30 -7.09 -5.13
N VAL A 104 3.33 -6.27 -4.69
CA VAL A 104 3.58 -5.17 -3.76
C VAL A 104 4.09 -5.71 -2.43
N PHE A 105 3.43 -6.70 -1.85
CA PHE A 105 3.82 -7.33 -0.59
C PHE A 105 5.28 -7.81 -0.63
N PHE A 106 5.63 -8.63 -1.62
CA PHE A 106 6.99 -9.15 -1.75
C PHE A 106 8.00 -8.06 -2.05
N THR A 107 7.66 -7.08 -2.88
CA THR A 107 8.59 -5.99 -3.19
C THR A 107 8.85 -5.11 -1.97
N MET A 108 7.81 -4.78 -1.21
CA MET A 108 7.98 -4.03 0.03
C MET A 108 8.89 -4.78 1.00
N ARG A 109 8.69 -6.10 1.14
CA ARG A 109 9.37 -6.90 2.15
C ARG A 109 10.78 -7.36 1.77
N LEU A 110 11.02 -7.62 0.49
CA LEU A 110 12.27 -8.18 -0.02
C LEU A 110 13.17 -7.15 -0.72
N VAL A 111 12.64 -6.00 -1.10
CA VAL A 111 13.40 -4.95 -1.81
C VAL A 111 13.36 -3.65 -1.03
N VAL A 112 12.19 -3.09 -0.76
CA VAL A 112 12.07 -1.75 -0.14
C VAL A 112 12.62 -1.77 1.29
N LEU A 113 12.15 -2.68 2.15
CA LEU A 113 12.60 -2.74 3.54
C LEU A 113 14.11 -3.00 3.66
N PRO A 114 14.72 -3.98 2.95
CA PRO A 114 16.17 -4.21 3.02
C PRO A 114 17.03 -3.06 2.49
N LEU A 115 16.53 -2.29 1.52
CA LEU A 115 17.22 -1.13 0.96
C LEU A 115 16.96 0.16 1.75
N SER A 116 16.05 0.12 2.73
CA SER A 116 15.68 1.25 3.57
C SER A 116 16.49 1.27 4.87
N ALA A 117 16.34 2.33 5.68
CA ALA A 117 16.95 2.42 7.01
C ALA A 117 16.25 1.53 8.06
N PHE A 118 15.29 0.69 7.66
CA PHE A 118 14.47 -0.12 8.56
C PHE A 118 15.33 -1.00 9.49
N PRO A 119 15.27 -0.82 10.81
CA PRO A 119 16.28 -1.35 11.73
C PRO A 119 16.01 -2.77 12.22
N ARG A 120 14.99 -3.47 11.70
CA ARG A 120 14.58 -4.80 12.18
C ARG A 120 14.71 -5.85 11.08
N PRO A 121 15.12 -7.08 11.42
CA PRO A 121 15.07 -8.17 10.48
C PRO A 121 13.61 -8.48 10.11
N VAL A 122 13.38 -8.85 8.86
CA VAL A 122 12.09 -9.35 8.40
C VAL A 122 11.84 -10.72 9.03
N THR A 123 10.96 -10.78 10.03
CA THR A 123 10.62 -12.04 10.71
C THR A 123 9.44 -12.74 10.04
N PHE A 124 9.51 -14.07 9.98
CA PHE A 124 8.47 -14.93 9.40
C PHE A 124 7.52 -15.44 10.49
N ASN A 125 6.30 -14.90 10.52
CA ASN A 125 5.19 -15.46 11.27
C ASN A 125 4.07 -15.77 10.26
N ALA A 126 3.73 -17.06 10.10
CA ALA A 126 2.80 -17.52 9.07
C ALA A 126 1.42 -16.83 9.15
N PHE A 127 0.90 -16.62 10.36
CA PHE A 127 -0.39 -15.96 10.55
C PHE A 127 -0.31 -14.47 10.20
N SER A 128 0.68 -13.76 10.72
CA SER A 128 0.86 -12.32 10.40
C SER A 128 1.12 -12.10 8.92
N TRP A 129 1.91 -12.96 8.28
CA TRP A 129 2.17 -12.90 6.83
C TRP A 129 0.90 -13.18 6.03
N GLY A 130 0.11 -14.19 6.42
CA GLY A 130 -1.17 -14.48 5.78
C GLY A 130 -2.10 -13.28 5.82
N MET A 131 -2.27 -12.68 7.01
CA MET A 131 -3.13 -11.51 7.20
C MET A 131 -2.65 -10.28 6.40
N ASP A 132 -1.33 -10.06 6.35
CA ASP A 132 -0.69 -8.96 5.61
C ASP A 132 -0.80 -9.16 4.08
N ILE A 133 -0.66 -10.40 3.58
CA ILE A 133 -0.91 -10.72 2.17
C ILE A 133 -2.38 -10.45 1.82
N LEU A 134 -3.32 -10.88 2.68
CA LEU A 134 -4.74 -10.67 2.47
C LEU A 134 -5.07 -9.17 2.44
N SER A 135 -4.48 -8.35 3.32
CA SER A 135 -4.69 -6.89 3.25
C SER A 135 -4.15 -6.29 1.95
N HIS A 136 -2.96 -6.70 1.51
CA HIS A 136 -2.38 -6.22 0.25
C HIS A 136 -3.25 -6.57 -0.96
N ILE A 137 -3.87 -7.76 -0.98
CA ILE A 137 -4.78 -8.17 -2.04
C ILE A 137 -6.10 -7.42 -1.93
N PHE A 138 -6.80 -7.53 -0.80
CA PHE A 138 -8.19 -7.10 -0.71
C PHE A 138 -8.38 -5.62 -0.37
N LEU A 139 -7.49 -5.06 0.43
CA LEU A 139 -7.62 -3.69 0.95
C LEU A 139 -6.78 -2.70 0.16
N PHE A 140 -5.58 -3.11 -0.26
CA PHE A 140 -4.68 -2.24 -1.00
C PHE A 140 -4.90 -2.33 -2.52
N SER A 141 -4.76 -3.53 -3.09
CA SER A 141 -4.74 -3.68 -4.56
C SER A 141 -6.12 -3.56 -5.21
N LEU A 142 -7.20 -4.05 -4.58
CA LEU A 142 -8.55 -3.98 -5.17
C LEU A 142 -9.01 -2.53 -5.46
N PRO A 143 -8.89 -1.55 -4.54
CA PRO A 143 -9.19 -0.16 -4.84
C PRO A 143 -8.36 0.42 -6.00
N ILE A 144 -7.07 0.06 -6.07
CA ILE A 144 -6.16 0.46 -7.15
C ILE A 144 -6.69 -0.05 -8.50
N VAL A 145 -6.96 -1.37 -8.60
CA VAL A 145 -7.48 -1.99 -9.83
C VAL A 145 -8.84 -1.39 -10.21
N TRP A 146 -9.71 -1.16 -9.22
CA TRP A 146 -11.02 -0.56 -9.44
C TRP A 146 -10.91 0.87 -10.00
N ALA A 147 -10.08 1.72 -9.39
CA ALA A 147 -9.88 3.10 -9.84
C ALA A 147 -9.29 3.16 -11.25
N THR A 148 -8.31 2.31 -11.57
CA THR A 148 -7.75 2.19 -12.92
C THR A 148 -8.83 1.81 -13.96
N ARG A 149 -9.72 0.88 -13.63
CA ARG A 149 -10.80 0.46 -14.54
C ARG A 149 -11.83 1.57 -14.81
N LYS A 150 -12.00 2.54 -13.91
CA LYS A 150 -12.87 3.70 -14.15
C LYS A 150 -12.35 4.63 -15.24
N VAL A 151 -11.06 4.56 -15.55
CA VAL A 151 -10.44 5.26 -16.69
C VAL A 151 -10.46 4.35 -17.92
N LEU A 152 -9.91 3.13 -17.81
CA LEU A 152 -9.64 2.28 -18.99
C LEU A 152 -10.87 1.62 -19.61
N ARG A 153 -12.01 1.54 -18.92
CA ARG A 153 -13.27 1.04 -19.52
C ARG A 153 -14.00 2.08 -20.35
N ALA A 154 -13.55 3.32 -20.30
CA ALA A 154 -14.16 4.43 -20.99
C ALA A 154 -13.26 4.94 -22.15
N SER A 155 -12.25 4.15 -22.52
CA SER A 155 -11.40 4.25 -23.72
C SER A 155 -11.62 3.02 -24.58
#